data_AF-A0A945UBD7-F1
#
_entry.id   AF-A0A945UBD7-F1
#
_cell.length_a   1.000
_cell.length_b   1.000
_cell.length_c   1.000
_cell.angle_alpha   90.00
_cell.angle_beta   90.00
_cell.angle_gamma   90.00
#
_symmetry.space_group_name_H-M   'P 1'
#
loop_
_entity.id
_entity.type
_entity.pdbx_description
1 polymer ?
#
loop_
_entity_poly.entity_id
_entity_poly.type
_entity_poly.pdbx_seq_one_letter_code
_entity_poly.pdbx_strand_id
1 'polypeptide(L)' 'EAKTDIFEYIEVFYNRQRRHSYLGYLSPVDFEKKNVA' A
#
# COMPACT_ATOMS: atom_id res chain seq x y z
N GLU A 1 -18.79 -1.06 -11.48
CA GLU A 1 -18.28 -2.16 -10.63
C GLU A 1 -16.77 -2.28 -10.76
N ALA A 2 -16.21 -2.77 -11.86
CA ALA A 2 -14.75 -2.99 -11.99
C ALA A 2 -13.82 -1.81 -11.60
N LYS A 3 -14.19 -0.56 -11.89
CA LYS A 3 -13.39 0.62 -11.48
C LYS A 3 -13.33 0.78 -9.97
N THR A 4 -14.44 0.51 -9.28
CA THR A 4 -14.54 0.57 -7.82
C THR A 4 -13.69 -0.53 -7.20
N ASP A 5 -13.77 -1.74 -7.74
CA ASP A 5 -13.00 -2.88 -7.23
C ASP A 5 -11.49 -2.67 -7.39
N ILE A 6 -11.07 -2.09 -8.53
CA ILE A 6 -9.67 -1.71 -8.76
C ILE A 6 -9.23 -0.60 -7.79
N PHE A 7 -10.07 0.40 -7.58
CA PHE A 7 -9.77 1.48 -6.65
C PHE A 7 -9.60 0.96 -5.22
N GLU A 8 -10.52 0.12 -4.76
CA GLU A 8 -10.46 -0.49 -3.43
C GLU A 8 -9.22 -1.40 -3.28
N TYR A 9 -8.91 -2.18 -4.31
CA TYR A 9 -7.70 -3.00 -4.32
C TYR A 9 -6.43 -2.15 -4.20
N ILE A 10 -6.32 -1.05 -4.95
CA ILE A 10 -5.13 -0.20 -4.94
C ILE A 10 -5.01 0.55 -3.60
N GLU A 11 -6.08 1.23 -3.17
CA GLU A 11 -6.02 2.14 -2.03
C GLU A 11 -6.06 1.43 -0.68
N VAL A 12 -6.90 0.40 -0.54
CA VAL A 12 -7.10 -0.29 0.74
C VAL A 12 -6.13 -1.44 0.88
N PHE A 13 -6.05 -2.32 -0.12
CA PHE A 13 -5.22 -3.50 0.00
C PHE A 13 -3.76 -3.22 -0.36
N TYR A 14 -3.47 -2.73 -1.56
CA TYR A 14 -2.10 -2.57 -2.06
C TYR A 14 -1.31 -1.51 -1.29
N ASN A 15 -1.85 -0.29 -1.19
CA ASN A 15 -1.13 0.83 -0.58
C ASN A 15 -1.03 0.73 0.96
N ARG A 16 -2.03 0.16 1.64
CA ARG A 16 -2.12 0.17 3.13
C ARG A 16 -1.83 -1.17 3.80
N GLN A 17 -2.11 -2.30 3.16
CA GLN A 17 -2.04 -3.62 3.83
C GLN A 17 -0.94 -4.53 3.25
N ARG A 18 -0.75 -4.53 1.94
CA ARG A 18 0.21 -5.41 1.26
C ARG A 18 1.63 -5.06 1.67
N ARG A 19 2.35 -6.04 2.21
CA ARG A 19 3.76 -5.90 2.56
C ARG A 19 4.65 -6.29 1.40
N HIS A 20 5.68 -5.49 1.15
CA HIS A 20 6.64 -5.72 0.08
C HIS A 20 8.01 -6.04 0.69
N SER A 21 8.61 -7.16 0.28
CA SER A 21 9.96 -7.57 0.74
C SER A 21 11.02 -6.52 0.39
N TYR A 22 10.89 -5.88 -0.78
CA TYR A 22 11.74 -4.76 -1.20
C TYR A 22 11.65 -3.54 -0.27
N LEU A 23 10.49 -3.28 0.34
CA LEU A 23 10.28 -2.19 1.29
C LEU A 23 10.62 -2.60 2.73
N GLY A 24 11.36 -3.69 2.94
CA GLY A 24 11.65 -4.21 4.28
C GLY A 24 10.43 -4.78 4.98
N TYR A 25 9.53 -5.42 4.22
CA TYR A 25 8.25 -5.96 4.71
C TYR A 25 7.29 -4.90 5.25
N LEU A 26 7.34 -3.70 4.69
CA LEU A 26 6.40 -2.61 4.98
C LEU A 26 5.37 -2.47 3.85
N SER A 27 4.22 -1.88 4.19
CA SER A 27 3.28 -1.38 3.18
C SER A 27 3.84 -0.10 2.54
N PRO A 28 3.40 0.27 1.32
CA PRO A 28 3.78 1.55 0.71
C PRO A 28 3.58 2.75 1.64
N VAL A 29 2.41 2.84 2.30
CA VAL A 29 2.12 3.94 3.23
C VAL A 29 3.02 3.91 4.46
N ASP A 30 3.30 2.74 5.03
CA ASP A 30 4.19 2.64 6.21
C ASP A 30 5.64 2.93 5.84
N PHE A 31 6.06 2.56 4.63
CA PHE A 31 7.36 2.93 4.09
C PHE A 31 7.46 4.45 3.95
N GLU A 32 6.50 5.12 3.31
CA GLU A 32 6.49 6.58 3.19
C GLU A 32 6.53 7.24 4.58
N LYS A 33 5.71 6.80 5.53
CA LYS A 33 5.71 7.33 6.91
C LYS A 33 7.05 7.21 7.62
N LYS A 34 7.81 6.14 7.39
CA LYS A 34 9.15 5.98 7.98
C LYS A 34 10.22 6.84 7.30
N ASN A 35 10.00 7.22 6.05
CA ASN A 35 10.93 8.02 5.26
C ASN A 35 10.62 9.52 5.32
N VAL A 36 9.43 9.91 5.78
CA VAL A 36 9.09 11.30 6.12
C VAL A 36 9.72 11.61 7.48
N ALA A 37 10.65 12.57 7.48
CA ALA A 37 11.41 13.04 8.65
C ALA A 37 10.52 13.75 9.69
#